data_AF-A0AA38ZAK8-F1
#
_entry.id   AF-A0AA38ZAK8-F1
#
_cell.length_a   1.000
_cell.length_b   1.000
_cell.length_c   1.000
_cell.angle_alpha   90.00
_cell.angle_beta   90.00
_cell.angle_gamma   90.00
#
_symmetry.space_group_name_H-M   'P 1'
#
loop_
_entity.id
_entity.type
_entity.pdbx_description
1 polymer ?
#
loop_
_entity_poly.entity_id
_entity_poly.type
_entity_poly.pdbx_seq_one_letter_code
_entity_poly.pdbx_strand_id
1 'polypeptide(L)'
;MVEVKKDTILVASNKRRKKQTNKEGKTIMSSSDALAKSFSVSHSGLFGVDEKSMLEILVKWQPEDLSTFRNETSYIFLKDERFPFEKCEEILLKILKREFKRFKDAVVQWTMHPWERDARMARKALKRGSQAYGLLIELACTRSSDELLGARRAYQSLYSESIEEDVACRVEGIQRQFLVALVSSYRYEGSRKNDVAIKSDAQKLNKAIRNGDKTMLIKDEEIVRILTTRSKPHLEAVFKCYYDDFGKDIGEDLGEESGLKDTIYCLCAPPAYFSKTLDSAMKANANKNEKEALTRVIVTRTDVDMKDIAEEYNKLYGTPLTKKIEDVALGNYKDFLVTLVQRALNKGRILGVDEKSMLEILVKWHPEDLTTFRNENFSIFLKDKYFLFERWQDYHIAFLVKEFLRFQDVVVQWTMHPWERDARMARKALDGRPQAYGLLIELACTRSSEELLGARKAYQSLYGESIEEDVASRVEGIERQCWLGHCER
;
A
#
# COMPACT_ATOMS: atom_id res chain seq x y z
N MET A 1 -15.43 -26.42 -20.77
CA MET A 1 -15.86 -27.29 -19.64
C MET A 1 -14.83 -27.20 -18.53
N VAL A 2 -14.91 -26.17 -17.69
CA VAL A 2 -14.21 -26.14 -16.39
C VAL A 2 -15.19 -25.49 -15.42
N GLU A 3 -16.03 -26.32 -14.83
CA GLU A 3 -16.95 -25.97 -13.76
C GLU A 3 -16.50 -26.82 -12.56
N VAL A 4 -15.63 -26.24 -11.71
CA VAL A 4 -15.17 -26.90 -10.49
C VAL A 4 -15.36 -25.94 -9.32
N LYS A 5 -16.55 -26.11 -8.71
CA LYS A 5 -16.92 -25.96 -7.29
C LYS A 5 -16.45 -24.69 -6.57
N LYS A 6 -17.35 -23.69 -6.55
CA LYS A 6 -17.35 -22.53 -5.64
C LYS A 6 -17.96 -22.81 -4.25
N ASP A 7 -18.45 -24.02 -3.98
CA ASP A 7 -19.34 -24.27 -2.83
C ASP A 7 -18.71 -24.91 -1.58
N THR A 8 -17.38 -25.06 -1.48
CA THR A 8 -16.78 -25.74 -0.31
C THR A 8 -16.41 -24.81 0.86
N ILE A 9 -16.48 -23.48 0.72
CA ILE A 9 -16.00 -22.55 1.79
C ILE A 9 -17.14 -22.02 2.68
N LEU A 10 -18.41 -22.23 2.32
CA LEU A 10 -19.56 -21.66 3.05
C LEU A 10 -20.17 -22.55 4.16
N VAL A 11 -19.56 -23.70 4.50
CA VAL A 11 -20.14 -24.64 5.49
C VAL A 11 -19.33 -24.77 6.80
N ALA A 12 -18.13 -24.18 6.89
CA ALA A 12 -17.27 -24.38 8.06
C ALA A 12 -17.61 -23.53 9.30
N SER A 13 -18.53 -22.55 9.23
CA SER A 13 -18.83 -21.66 10.36
C SER A 13 -19.88 -22.19 11.35
N ASN A 14 -20.45 -23.40 11.18
CA ASN A 14 -21.62 -23.80 11.98
C ASN A 14 -21.64 -25.20 12.63
N LYS A 15 -20.53 -25.94 12.69
CA LYS A 15 -20.51 -27.22 13.43
C LYS A 15 -19.24 -27.45 14.24
N ARG A 16 -19.28 -27.02 15.51
CA ARG A 16 -19.04 -27.81 16.73
C ARG A 16 -18.78 -26.88 17.93
N ARG A 17 -19.85 -26.36 18.52
CA ARG A 17 -19.82 -25.79 19.88
C ARG A 17 -19.99 -26.92 20.89
N LYS A 18 -18.91 -27.42 21.48
CA LYS A 18 -18.98 -27.92 22.86
C LYS A 18 -18.63 -26.75 23.78
N LYS A 19 -19.68 -26.07 24.26
CA LYS A 19 -19.58 -24.98 25.23
C LYS A 19 -19.18 -25.57 26.60
N GLN A 20 -18.04 -25.17 27.14
CA GLN A 20 -17.83 -25.20 28.59
C GLN A 20 -18.32 -23.87 29.15
N THR A 21 -19.41 -23.91 29.91
CA THR A 21 -19.99 -22.76 30.62
C THR A 21 -19.41 -22.69 32.03
N ASN A 22 -18.95 -21.52 32.46
CA ASN A 22 -18.83 -21.21 33.89
C ASN A 22 -19.87 -20.15 34.29
N LYS A 23 -20.14 -20.02 35.59
CA LYS A 23 -21.33 -19.44 36.25
C LYS A 23 -21.75 -17.99 35.93
N GLU A 24 -21.16 -17.30 34.96
CA GLU A 24 -21.62 -15.99 34.49
C GLU A 24 -21.73 -16.07 32.96
N GLY A 25 -22.92 -15.83 32.40
CA GLY A 25 -23.29 -16.11 31.01
C GLY A 25 -22.54 -15.38 29.89
N LYS A 26 -21.26 -15.00 30.05
CA LYS A 26 -20.37 -14.60 28.96
C LYS A 26 -19.86 -15.83 28.24
N THR A 27 -20.04 -15.87 26.93
CA THR A 27 -19.40 -16.89 26.07
C THR A 27 -17.90 -16.61 26.07
N ILE A 28 -17.12 -17.41 26.81
CA ILE A 28 -15.66 -17.37 26.75
C ILE A 28 -15.27 -17.91 25.38
N MET A 29 -14.85 -17.02 24.50
CA MET A 29 -14.23 -17.38 23.23
C MET A 29 -12.91 -18.09 23.55
N SER A 30 -12.63 -19.22 22.90
CA SER A 30 -11.36 -19.92 23.14
C SER A 30 -10.20 -19.02 22.70
N SER A 31 -9.03 -19.16 23.33
CA SER A 31 -7.84 -18.39 22.92
C SER A 31 -7.55 -18.59 21.43
N SER A 32 -7.72 -19.83 20.93
CA SER A 32 -7.58 -20.19 19.51
C SER A 32 -8.55 -19.43 18.60
N ASP A 33 -9.83 -19.36 18.97
CA ASP A 33 -10.83 -18.56 18.25
C ASP A 33 -10.48 -17.06 18.25
N ALA A 34 -9.87 -16.56 19.33
CA ALA A 34 -9.41 -15.18 19.42
C ALA A 34 -8.23 -14.92 18.46
N LEU A 35 -7.26 -15.84 18.38
CA LEU A 35 -6.14 -15.73 17.46
C LEU A 35 -6.59 -15.86 16.00
N ALA A 36 -7.48 -16.80 15.70
CA ALA A 36 -8.07 -16.95 14.37
C ALA A 36 -8.81 -15.67 13.93
N LYS A 37 -9.45 -14.96 14.87
CA LYS A 37 -10.05 -13.65 14.59
C LYS A 37 -9.03 -12.53 14.36
N SER A 38 -7.90 -12.55 15.05
CA SER A 38 -6.81 -11.60 14.76
C SER A 38 -6.19 -11.80 13.37
N PHE A 39 -6.35 -13.02 12.82
CA PHE A 39 -6.08 -13.41 11.44
C PHE A 39 -7.37 -13.40 10.61
N SER A 40 -8.02 -12.24 10.52
CA SER A 40 -9.32 -12.12 9.87
C SER A 40 -9.24 -12.41 8.37
N VAL A 41 -10.22 -13.17 7.84
CA VAL A 41 -10.46 -13.38 6.41
C VAL A 41 -11.78 -12.71 6.00
N SER A 42 -11.76 -11.86 4.98
CA SER A 42 -12.97 -11.18 4.49
C SER A 42 -13.84 -12.14 3.66
N HIS A 43 -15.11 -11.77 3.43
CA HIS A 43 -16.00 -12.42 2.47
C HIS A 43 -15.43 -12.45 1.04
N SER A 44 -14.43 -11.60 0.74
CA SER A 44 -13.71 -11.57 -0.53
C SER A 44 -12.43 -12.43 -0.57
N GLY A 45 -12.15 -13.21 0.48
CA GLY A 45 -10.99 -14.11 0.57
C GLY A 45 -9.64 -13.43 0.81
N LEU A 46 -9.62 -12.17 1.28
CA LEU A 46 -8.39 -11.48 1.68
C LEU A 46 -8.09 -11.77 3.16
N PHE A 47 -6.84 -11.67 3.59
CA PHE A 47 -6.36 -12.01 4.94
C PHE A 47 -5.68 -10.80 5.57
N GLY A 48 -6.03 -10.38 6.79
CA GLY A 48 -5.42 -9.24 7.50
C GLY A 48 -5.13 -9.51 8.97
N VAL A 49 -4.49 -8.55 9.64
CA VAL A 49 -3.81 -8.77 10.93
C VAL A 49 -4.11 -7.68 11.95
N ASP A 50 -4.47 -8.08 13.17
CA ASP A 50 -4.42 -7.22 14.35
C ASP A 50 -3.20 -7.56 15.22
N GLU A 51 -2.11 -6.80 15.03
CA GLU A 51 -0.83 -7.02 15.71
C GLU A 51 -0.92 -6.93 17.25
N LYS A 52 -1.81 -6.10 17.80
CA LYS A 52 -1.93 -5.87 19.25
C LYS A 52 -2.63 -7.05 19.91
N SER A 53 -3.79 -7.45 19.39
CA SER A 53 -4.49 -8.65 19.85
C SER A 53 -3.62 -9.89 19.67
N MET A 54 -2.89 -10.00 18.55
CA MET A 54 -1.93 -11.09 18.35
C MET A 54 -0.87 -11.13 19.42
N LEU A 55 -0.19 -10.03 19.72
CA LEU A 55 0.85 -10.02 20.75
C LEU A 55 0.33 -10.43 22.13
N GLU A 56 -0.83 -9.91 22.53
CA GLU A 56 -1.44 -10.24 23.82
C GLU A 56 -1.83 -11.72 23.95
N ILE A 57 -2.16 -12.36 22.82
CA ILE A 57 -2.53 -13.77 22.74
C ILE A 57 -1.28 -14.66 22.63
N LEU A 58 -0.42 -14.40 21.65
CA LEU A 58 0.76 -15.22 21.32
C LEU A 58 1.76 -15.30 22.50
N VAL A 59 1.96 -14.22 23.25
CA VAL A 59 2.88 -14.22 24.41
C VAL A 59 2.43 -15.20 25.50
N LYS A 60 1.15 -15.56 25.54
CA LYS A 60 0.57 -16.43 26.57
C LYS A 60 0.49 -17.90 26.16
N TRP A 61 0.77 -18.23 24.89
CA TRP A 61 0.54 -19.56 24.33
C TRP A 61 1.74 -20.50 24.48
N GLN A 62 1.43 -21.77 24.75
CA GLN A 62 2.38 -22.88 24.75
C GLN A 62 2.39 -23.60 23.38
N PRO A 63 3.40 -24.44 23.08
CA PRO A 63 3.49 -25.19 21.83
C PRO A 63 2.24 -26.04 21.49
N GLU A 64 1.54 -26.53 22.51
CA GLU A 64 0.31 -27.32 22.38
C GLU A 64 -0.87 -26.47 21.89
N ASP A 65 -0.96 -25.21 22.33
CA ASP A 65 -1.98 -24.26 21.87
C ASP A 65 -1.79 -23.94 20.38
N LEU A 66 -0.54 -23.80 19.95
CA LEU A 66 -0.18 -23.58 18.55
C LEU A 66 -0.52 -24.78 17.66
N SER A 67 -0.28 -26.00 18.15
CA SER A 67 -0.67 -27.22 17.44
C SER A 67 -2.19 -27.31 17.32
N THR A 68 -2.91 -27.01 18.40
CA THR A 68 -4.38 -27.02 18.42
C THR A 68 -4.93 -25.99 17.42
N PHE A 69 -4.39 -24.77 17.42
CA PHE A 69 -4.74 -23.73 16.47
C PHE A 69 -4.50 -24.11 15.01
N ARG A 70 -3.33 -24.66 14.67
CA ARG A 70 -3.05 -25.13 13.30
C ARG A 70 -4.03 -26.21 12.86
N ASN A 71 -4.38 -27.11 13.77
CA ASN A 71 -5.35 -28.18 13.51
C ASN A 71 -6.79 -27.66 13.35
N GLU A 72 -7.17 -26.64 14.11
CA GLU A 72 -8.50 -26.01 14.04
C GLU A 72 -8.64 -25.09 12.81
N THR A 73 -7.55 -24.46 12.38
CA THR A 73 -7.51 -23.55 11.21
C THR A 73 -7.05 -24.27 9.94
N SER A 74 -7.74 -25.36 9.59
CA SER A 74 -7.45 -26.19 8.40
C SER A 74 -7.55 -25.47 7.06
N TYR A 75 -8.14 -24.27 7.01
CA TYR A 75 -8.15 -23.40 5.83
C TYR A 75 -6.87 -22.53 5.70
N ILE A 76 -6.04 -22.46 6.75
CA ILE A 76 -4.75 -21.75 6.78
C ILE A 76 -3.59 -22.76 6.75
N PHE A 77 -3.71 -23.82 7.55
CA PHE A 77 -2.71 -24.87 7.69
C PHE A 77 -3.29 -26.19 7.24
N LEU A 78 -2.80 -26.69 6.10
CA LEU A 78 -3.20 -27.96 5.54
C LEU A 78 -2.33 -29.07 6.14
N LYS A 79 -2.94 -30.20 6.50
CA LYS A 79 -2.14 -31.39 6.83
C LYS A 79 -1.44 -31.88 5.57
N ASP A 80 -0.13 -32.05 5.65
CA ASP A 80 0.61 -32.63 4.56
C ASP A 80 0.20 -34.10 4.36
N GLU A 81 -0.06 -34.50 3.12
CA GLU A 81 -0.51 -35.86 2.80
C GLU A 81 0.61 -36.89 2.96
N ARG A 82 1.87 -36.46 2.85
CA ARG A 82 3.06 -37.32 2.85
C ARG A 82 3.75 -37.38 4.21
N PHE A 83 3.65 -36.32 5.01
CA PHE A 83 4.37 -36.19 6.28
C PHE A 83 3.48 -35.66 7.41
N PRO A 84 3.75 -36.00 8.67
CA PRO A 84 2.87 -35.66 9.79
C PRO A 84 3.12 -34.23 10.31
N PHE A 85 2.88 -33.21 9.48
CA PHE A 85 2.91 -31.80 9.91
C PHE A 85 1.87 -30.95 9.18
N GLU A 86 1.49 -29.81 9.76
CA GLU A 86 0.59 -28.85 9.13
C GLU A 86 1.38 -27.78 8.35
N LYS A 87 1.21 -27.78 7.03
CA LYS A 87 1.82 -26.87 6.06
C LYS A 87 0.98 -25.62 5.88
N CYS A 88 1.58 -24.45 6.05
CA CYS A 88 0.93 -23.19 5.72
C CYS A 88 0.90 -22.96 4.20
N GLU A 89 -0.26 -22.58 3.66
CA GLU A 89 -0.36 -22.26 2.23
C GLU A 89 0.50 -21.05 1.85
N GLU A 90 1.29 -21.18 0.79
CA GLU A 90 2.20 -20.12 0.34
C GLU A 90 1.44 -18.86 -0.10
N ILE A 91 0.22 -19.02 -0.61
CA ILE A 91 -0.64 -17.92 -1.02
C ILE A 91 -1.02 -17.06 0.21
N LEU A 92 -1.38 -17.70 1.32
CA LEU A 92 -1.76 -17.02 2.56
C LEU A 92 -0.57 -16.28 3.18
N LEU A 93 0.62 -16.89 3.16
CA LEU A 93 1.85 -16.22 3.58
C LEU A 93 2.14 -14.96 2.77
N LYS A 94 1.95 -15.00 1.45
CA LYS A 94 2.13 -13.83 0.58
C LYS A 94 1.13 -12.72 0.91
N ILE A 95 -0.12 -13.07 1.21
CA ILE A 95 -1.16 -12.10 1.59
C ILE A 95 -0.84 -11.48 2.96
N LEU A 96 -0.47 -12.29 3.95
CA LEU A 96 -0.07 -11.85 5.28
C LEU A 96 1.08 -10.84 5.21
N LYS A 97 2.16 -11.20 4.53
CA LYS A 97 3.33 -10.33 4.33
C LYS A 97 2.97 -9.02 3.61
N ARG A 98 1.97 -9.08 2.74
CA ARG A 98 1.49 -7.92 2.00
C ARG A 98 0.70 -6.96 2.90
N GLU A 99 -0.21 -7.43 3.73
CA GLU A 99 -1.02 -6.56 4.59
C GLU A 99 -0.16 -5.84 5.65
N PHE A 100 0.79 -6.54 6.27
CA PHE A 100 1.80 -5.91 7.15
C PHE A 100 2.54 -4.78 6.44
N LYS A 101 2.97 -5.03 5.20
CA LYS A 101 3.64 -4.01 4.40
C LYS A 101 2.73 -2.82 4.10
N ARG A 102 1.45 -3.05 3.76
CA ARG A 102 0.48 -1.99 3.48
C ARG A 102 0.22 -1.13 4.71
N PHE A 103 0.07 -1.75 5.87
CA PHE A 103 -0.11 -1.05 7.14
C PHE A 103 1.09 -0.16 7.45
N LYS A 104 2.30 -0.73 7.44
CA LYS A 104 3.54 0.00 7.63
C LYS A 104 3.71 1.14 6.61
N ASP A 105 3.45 0.89 5.33
CA ASP A 105 3.55 1.92 4.28
C ASP A 105 2.51 3.04 4.51
N ALA A 106 1.34 2.76 5.08
CA ALA A 106 0.32 3.75 5.42
C ALA A 106 0.74 4.64 6.59
N VAL A 107 1.21 4.03 7.69
CA VAL A 107 1.68 4.74 8.88
C VAL A 107 2.87 5.65 8.55
N VAL A 108 3.86 5.13 7.81
CA VAL A 108 5.04 5.92 7.42
C VAL A 108 4.64 7.10 6.54
N GLN A 109 3.74 6.92 5.58
CA GLN A 109 3.27 8.04 4.75
C GLN A 109 2.42 9.05 5.53
N TRP A 110 1.70 8.60 6.56
CA TRP A 110 0.88 9.48 7.40
C TRP A 110 1.72 10.43 8.26
N THR A 111 2.82 9.94 8.82
CA THR A 111 3.67 10.72 9.73
C THR A 111 4.67 11.64 9.03
N MET A 112 4.95 11.39 7.74
CA MET A 112 5.83 12.24 6.92
C MET A 112 5.27 13.66 6.74
N HIS A 113 6.17 14.63 6.59
CA HIS A 113 5.80 15.95 6.11
C HIS A 113 5.20 15.83 4.70
N PRO A 114 4.08 16.51 4.36
CA PRO A 114 3.42 16.38 3.06
C PRO A 114 4.35 16.61 1.86
N TRP A 115 5.22 17.61 1.92
CA TRP A 115 6.20 17.91 0.86
C TRP A 115 7.22 16.77 0.65
N GLU A 116 7.77 16.22 1.74
CA GLU A 116 8.70 15.08 1.68
C GLU A 116 7.99 13.85 1.11
N ARG A 117 6.78 13.60 1.58
CA ARG A 117 5.94 12.48 1.15
C ARG A 117 5.69 12.52 -0.36
N ASP A 118 5.27 13.67 -0.88
CA ASP A 118 4.99 13.85 -2.31
C ASP A 118 6.28 13.75 -3.15
N ALA A 119 7.40 14.32 -2.67
CA ALA A 119 8.69 14.19 -3.33
C ALA A 119 9.15 12.72 -3.47
N ARG A 120 9.02 11.94 -2.38
CA ARG A 120 9.33 10.49 -2.39
C ARG A 120 8.39 9.72 -3.32
N MET A 121 7.11 10.08 -3.38
CA MET A 121 6.16 9.49 -4.31
C MET A 121 6.50 9.78 -5.77
N ALA A 122 6.87 11.01 -6.10
CA ALA A 122 7.33 11.39 -7.43
C ALA A 122 8.58 10.59 -7.86
N ARG A 123 9.60 10.48 -6.98
CA ARG A 123 10.81 9.68 -7.28
C ARG A 123 10.47 8.22 -7.48
N LYS A 124 9.54 7.67 -6.69
CA LYS A 124 9.06 6.30 -6.83
C LYS A 124 8.30 6.08 -8.14
N ALA A 125 7.51 7.06 -8.61
CA ALA A 125 6.84 7.01 -9.90
C ALA A 125 7.84 7.01 -11.06
N LEU A 126 8.82 7.92 -11.02
CA LEU A 126 9.86 8.02 -12.04
C LEU A 126 10.71 6.76 -12.16
N LYS A 127 11.03 6.10 -11.04
CA LYS A 127 11.72 4.80 -11.04
C LYS A 127 10.90 3.66 -11.61
N ARG A 128 9.56 3.76 -11.57
CA ARG A 128 8.67 2.74 -12.13
C ARG A 128 8.55 2.89 -13.65
N GLY A 129 8.50 4.11 -14.16
CA GLY A 129 8.34 4.38 -15.59
C GLY A 129 6.89 4.63 -15.99
N SER A 130 6.57 4.42 -17.27
CA SER A 130 5.35 4.91 -17.93
C SER A 130 4.03 4.52 -17.24
N GLN A 131 3.96 3.33 -16.66
CA GLN A 131 2.80 2.83 -15.92
C GLN A 131 2.52 3.56 -14.60
N ALA A 132 3.40 4.46 -14.16
CA ALA A 132 3.24 5.24 -12.94
C ALA A 132 3.21 6.76 -13.17
N TYR A 133 3.30 7.24 -14.41
CA TYR A 133 3.28 8.68 -14.70
C TYR A 133 1.96 9.36 -14.34
N GLY A 134 0.85 8.61 -14.26
CA GLY A 134 -0.42 9.12 -13.72
C GLY A 134 -0.28 9.68 -12.30
N LEU A 135 0.66 9.18 -11.48
CA LEU A 135 0.94 9.75 -10.17
C LEU A 135 1.61 11.13 -10.24
N LEU A 136 2.45 11.39 -11.25
CA LEU A 136 3.03 12.72 -11.44
C LEU A 136 1.94 13.73 -11.81
N ILE A 137 0.99 13.32 -12.65
CA ILE A 137 -0.18 14.13 -13.02
C ILE A 137 -1.04 14.42 -11.80
N GLU A 138 -1.36 13.38 -11.02
CA GLU A 138 -2.13 13.52 -9.78
C GLU A 138 -1.47 14.52 -8.83
N LEU A 139 -0.17 14.36 -8.54
CA LEU A 139 0.56 15.24 -7.63
C LEU A 139 0.60 16.68 -8.18
N ALA A 140 0.92 16.86 -9.46
CA ALA A 140 1.04 18.20 -10.06
C ALA A 140 -0.31 18.94 -10.16
N CYS A 141 -1.42 18.23 -10.31
CA CYS A 141 -2.72 18.83 -10.59
C CYS A 141 -3.62 18.96 -9.34
N THR A 142 -3.52 18.03 -8.39
CA THR A 142 -4.41 18.00 -7.21
C THR A 142 -3.86 18.76 -6.01
N ARG A 143 -2.56 19.07 -6.00
CA ARG A 143 -1.94 19.93 -4.99
C ARG A 143 -2.21 21.40 -5.26
N SER A 144 -2.10 22.21 -4.21
CA SER A 144 -1.98 23.66 -4.38
C SER A 144 -0.62 24.02 -4.98
N SER A 145 -0.50 25.21 -5.54
CA SER A 145 0.75 25.75 -6.08
C SER A 145 1.85 25.79 -5.01
N ASP A 146 1.50 26.11 -3.76
CA ASP A 146 2.44 26.13 -2.63
C ASP A 146 2.84 24.71 -2.18
N GLU A 147 1.89 23.77 -2.16
CA GLU A 147 2.18 22.36 -1.86
C GLU A 147 3.11 21.74 -2.90
N LEU A 148 2.84 21.98 -4.19
CA LEU A 148 3.68 21.49 -5.29
C LEU A 148 5.07 22.13 -5.24
N LEU A 149 5.17 23.44 -4.99
CA LEU A 149 6.45 24.13 -4.81
C LEU A 149 7.22 23.57 -3.61
N GLY A 150 6.52 23.29 -2.50
CA GLY A 150 7.07 22.62 -1.33
C GLY A 150 7.63 21.24 -1.66
N ALA A 151 6.89 20.43 -2.41
CA ALA A 151 7.34 19.11 -2.86
C ALA A 151 8.58 19.21 -3.77
N ARG A 152 8.65 20.21 -4.66
CA ARG A 152 9.85 20.46 -5.51
C ARG A 152 11.08 20.76 -4.68
N ARG A 153 10.94 21.61 -3.64
CA ARG A 153 12.02 21.94 -2.70
C ARG A 153 12.47 20.71 -1.90
N ALA A 154 11.51 19.92 -1.40
CA ALA A 154 11.80 18.67 -0.71
C ALA A 154 12.52 17.67 -1.63
N TYR A 155 12.15 17.61 -2.91
CA TYR A 155 12.81 16.77 -3.91
C TYR A 155 14.29 17.11 -4.06
N GLN A 156 14.61 18.39 -4.21
CA GLN A 156 15.98 18.90 -4.29
C GLN A 156 16.79 18.57 -3.03
N SER A 157 16.19 18.76 -1.85
CA SER A 157 16.84 18.40 -0.57
C SER A 157 17.13 16.90 -0.44
N LEU A 158 16.21 16.05 -0.88
CA LEU A 158 16.32 14.60 -0.74
C LEU A 158 17.27 13.96 -1.76
N TYR A 159 17.30 14.49 -2.99
CA TYR A 159 17.92 13.81 -4.12
C TYR A 159 19.03 14.61 -4.81
N SER A 160 19.27 15.85 -4.41
CA SER A 160 20.23 16.77 -5.05
C SER A 160 19.99 16.98 -6.54
N GLU A 161 18.74 16.77 -6.98
CA GLU A 161 18.25 16.91 -8.35
C GLU A 161 16.89 17.63 -8.27
N SER A 162 16.52 18.43 -9.26
CA SER A 162 15.15 18.95 -9.34
C SER A 162 14.18 17.89 -9.89
N ILE A 163 12.89 18.00 -9.55
CA ILE A 163 11.89 17.08 -10.12
C ILE A 163 11.79 17.27 -11.63
N GLU A 164 12.01 18.48 -12.14
CA GLU A 164 11.99 18.83 -13.56
C GLU A 164 13.11 18.14 -14.32
N GLU A 165 14.34 18.24 -13.82
CA GLU A 165 15.51 17.58 -14.42
C GLU A 165 15.32 16.07 -14.42
N ASP A 166 14.80 15.51 -13.33
CA ASP A 166 14.62 14.07 -13.22
C ASP A 166 13.51 13.54 -14.14
N VAL A 167 12.40 14.29 -14.27
CA VAL A 167 11.35 14.01 -15.27
C VAL A 167 11.93 14.13 -16.68
N ALA A 168 12.69 15.18 -16.98
CA ALA A 168 13.27 15.40 -18.30
C ALA A 168 14.28 14.30 -18.68
N CYS A 169 15.03 13.79 -17.71
CA CYS A 169 16.02 12.74 -17.91
C CYS A 169 15.38 11.35 -18.06
N ARG A 170 14.38 11.01 -17.22
CA ARG A 170 13.85 9.63 -17.13
C ARG A 170 12.61 9.37 -17.97
N VAL A 171 11.80 10.40 -18.23
CA VAL A 171 10.60 10.21 -19.07
C VAL A 171 11.04 10.16 -20.52
N GLU A 172 10.68 9.11 -21.24
CA GLU A 172 10.88 9.00 -22.68
C GLU A 172 9.58 9.26 -23.43
N GLY A 173 9.70 9.69 -24.69
CA GLY A 173 8.56 9.85 -25.59
C GLY A 173 7.80 11.18 -25.44
N ILE A 174 6.55 11.16 -25.89
CA ILE A 174 5.75 12.35 -26.18
C ILE A 174 5.26 13.08 -24.91
N GLN A 175 5.20 12.37 -23.79
CA GLN A 175 4.69 12.87 -22.52
C GLN A 175 5.73 13.70 -21.75
N ARG A 176 7.02 13.65 -22.12
CA ARG A 176 8.11 14.33 -21.39
C ARG A 176 7.85 15.81 -21.22
N GLN A 177 7.60 16.52 -22.31
CA GLN A 177 7.39 17.98 -22.29
C GLN A 177 6.17 18.35 -21.43
N PHE A 178 5.09 17.60 -21.58
CA PHE A 178 3.86 17.83 -20.82
C PHE A 178 4.05 17.58 -19.31
N LEU A 179 4.70 16.47 -18.93
CA LEU A 179 4.96 16.16 -17.53
C LEU A 179 5.91 17.16 -16.88
N VAL A 180 6.97 17.59 -17.60
CA VAL A 180 7.86 18.67 -17.12
C VAL A 180 7.05 19.94 -16.88
N ALA A 181 6.19 20.33 -17.82
CA ALA A 181 5.36 21.52 -17.67
C ALA A 181 4.38 21.42 -16.49
N LEU A 182 3.78 20.25 -16.24
CA LEU A 182 2.91 20.03 -15.10
C LEU A 182 3.64 20.14 -13.77
N VAL A 183 4.75 19.42 -13.58
CA VAL A 183 5.51 19.47 -12.31
C VAL A 183 6.15 20.84 -12.06
N SER A 184 6.45 21.59 -13.13
CA SER A 184 6.98 22.95 -13.05
C SER A 184 5.92 24.00 -12.69
N SER A 185 4.63 23.65 -12.75
CA SER A 185 3.56 24.63 -12.68
C SER A 185 3.50 25.37 -11.34
N TYR A 186 3.18 26.66 -11.40
CA TYR A 186 2.88 27.50 -10.25
C TYR A 186 1.71 28.41 -10.63
N ARG A 187 0.51 27.91 -10.37
CA ARG A 187 -0.74 28.46 -10.90
C ARG A 187 -1.29 29.55 -9.99
N TYR A 188 -2.00 30.49 -10.58
CA TYR A 188 -2.81 31.43 -9.83
C TYR A 188 -3.96 30.69 -9.12
N GLU A 189 -4.11 30.89 -7.80
CA GLU A 189 -5.16 30.23 -7.01
C GLU A 189 -6.35 31.15 -6.68
N GLY A 190 -6.30 32.41 -7.08
CA GLY A 190 -7.39 33.33 -6.80
C GLY A 190 -8.61 33.11 -7.69
N SER A 191 -9.72 33.74 -7.29
CA SER A 191 -11.04 33.57 -7.92
C SER A 191 -11.27 34.44 -9.16
N ARG A 192 -10.33 35.30 -9.54
CA ARG A 192 -10.50 36.23 -10.69
C ARG A 192 -10.62 35.45 -12.00
N LYS A 193 -11.70 35.71 -12.73
CA LYS A 193 -11.98 35.15 -14.06
C LYS A 193 -11.98 36.28 -15.09
N ASN A 194 -11.50 35.98 -16.30
CA ASN A 194 -11.52 36.90 -17.43
C ASN A 194 -12.28 36.24 -18.58
N ASP A 195 -13.52 36.67 -18.81
CA ASP A 195 -14.42 36.05 -19.79
C ASP A 195 -13.89 36.12 -21.23
N VAL A 196 -13.14 37.17 -21.57
CA VAL A 196 -12.51 37.30 -22.89
C VAL A 196 -11.43 36.23 -23.06
N ALA A 197 -10.62 36.01 -22.02
CA ALA A 197 -9.60 34.96 -22.03
C ALA A 197 -10.22 33.56 -22.01
N ILE A 198 -11.33 33.36 -21.29
CA ILE A 198 -12.07 32.10 -21.24
C ILE A 198 -12.54 31.70 -22.64
N LYS A 199 -13.25 32.61 -23.34
CA LYS A 199 -13.72 32.37 -24.71
C LYS A 199 -12.57 32.13 -25.67
N SER A 200 -11.49 32.91 -25.56
CA SER A 200 -10.31 32.74 -26.41
C SER A 200 -9.63 31.38 -26.20
N ASP A 201 -9.41 30.97 -24.94
CA ASP A 201 -8.79 29.68 -24.63
C ASP A 201 -9.70 28.51 -25.07
N ALA A 202 -11.03 28.59 -24.91
CA ALA A 202 -11.97 27.57 -25.41
C ALA A 202 -11.89 27.41 -26.93
N GLN A 203 -11.85 28.51 -27.68
CA GLN A 203 -11.67 28.49 -29.13
C GLN A 203 -10.30 27.92 -29.55
N LYS A 204 -9.23 28.25 -28.81
CA LYS A 204 -7.89 27.71 -29.06
C LYS A 204 -7.83 26.21 -28.84
N LEU A 205 -8.42 25.71 -27.74
CA LEU A 205 -8.54 24.27 -27.49
C LEU A 205 -9.28 23.56 -28.62
N ASN A 206 -10.42 24.09 -29.07
CA ASN A 206 -11.16 23.46 -30.17
C ASN A 206 -10.36 23.44 -31.48
N LYS A 207 -9.66 24.55 -31.82
CA LYS A 207 -8.79 24.61 -32.99
C LYS A 207 -7.65 23.60 -32.90
N ALA A 208 -6.99 23.51 -31.74
CA ALA A 208 -5.91 22.56 -31.49
C ALA A 208 -6.39 21.11 -31.64
N ILE A 209 -7.54 20.77 -31.05
CA ILE A 209 -8.10 19.41 -31.11
C ILE A 209 -8.56 19.03 -32.53
N ARG A 210 -9.18 19.98 -33.27
CA ARG A 210 -9.66 19.72 -34.63
C ARG A 210 -8.54 19.59 -35.66
N ASN A 211 -7.49 20.38 -35.50
CA ASN A 211 -6.39 20.44 -36.47
C ASN A 211 -5.22 19.51 -36.09
N GLY A 212 -5.13 19.12 -34.83
CA GLY A 212 -4.08 18.26 -34.31
C GLY A 212 -4.26 16.80 -34.71
N ASP A 213 -3.15 16.09 -34.78
CA ASP A 213 -3.18 14.62 -34.80
C ASP A 213 -3.77 14.14 -33.47
N LYS A 214 -4.92 13.46 -33.53
CA LYS A 214 -5.65 12.91 -32.37
C LYS A 214 -4.83 11.93 -31.53
N THR A 215 -3.66 11.50 -32.01
CA THR A 215 -2.73 10.61 -31.31
C THR A 215 -1.52 11.33 -30.69
N MET A 216 -1.42 12.65 -30.90
CA MET A 216 -0.31 13.50 -30.44
C MET A 216 -0.81 14.82 -29.81
N LEU A 217 -2.05 14.89 -29.33
CA LEU A 217 -2.63 16.10 -28.72
C LEU A 217 -1.81 16.59 -27.52
N ILE A 218 -1.18 15.67 -26.79
CA ILE A 218 -0.27 15.98 -25.67
C ILE A 218 0.98 16.79 -26.08
N LYS A 219 1.28 16.91 -27.38
CA LYS A 219 2.36 17.76 -27.91
C LYS A 219 1.89 19.15 -28.34
N ASP A 220 0.58 19.37 -28.49
CA ASP A 220 0.07 20.64 -28.96
C ASP A 220 0.39 21.75 -27.94
N GLU A 221 1.10 22.77 -28.40
CA GLU A 221 1.61 23.82 -27.52
C GLU A 221 0.49 24.58 -26.81
N GLU A 222 -0.67 24.80 -27.45
CA GLU A 222 -1.78 25.50 -26.82
C GLU A 222 -2.48 24.62 -25.79
N ILE A 223 -2.66 23.33 -26.07
CA ILE A 223 -3.20 22.37 -25.08
C ILE A 223 -2.28 22.33 -23.85
N VAL A 224 -0.98 22.11 -24.06
CA VAL A 224 0.01 22.06 -22.97
C VAL A 224 0.01 23.37 -22.19
N ARG A 225 0.10 24.53 -22.87
CA ARG A 225 0.13 25.85 -22.23
C ARG A 225 -1.13 26.09 -21.41
N ILE A 226 -2.32 25.86 -21.96
CA ILE A 226 -3.59 26.11 -21.27
C ILE A 226 -3.71 25.20 -20.04
N LEU A 227 -3.50 23.89 -20.22
CA LEU A 227 -3.64 22.91 -19.13
C LEU A 227 -2.58 23.06 -18.04
N THR A 228 -1.38 23.58 -18.33
CA THR A 228 -0.28 23.69 -17.35
C THR A 228 -0.19 25.04 -16.65
N THR A 229 -0.75 26.12 -17.23
CA THR A 229 -0.57 27.49 -16.71
C THR A 229 -1.83 28.13 -16.14
N ARG A 230 -3.03 27.76 -16.63
CA ARG A 230 -4.28 28.39 -16.18
C ARG A 230 -4.67 27.92 -14.77
N SER A 231 -5.37 28.80 -14.06
CA SER A 231 -5.95 28.51 -12.76
C SER A 231 -7.08 27.48 -12.87
N LYS A 232 -7.32 26.72 -11.79
CA LYS A 232 -8.41 25.72 -11.76
C LYS A 232 -9.79 26.37 -12.03
N PRO A 233 -10.16 27.51 -11.40
CA PRO A 233 -11.45 28.17 -11.69
C PRO A 233 -11.59 28.71 -13.11
N HIS A 234 -10.47 29.04 -13.78
CA HIS A 234 -10.46 29.45 -15.19
C HIS A 234 -10.67 28.25 -16.09
N LEU A 235 -9.97 27.14 -15.84
CA LEU A 235 -10.12 25.90 -16.61
C LEU A 235 -11.55 25.35 -16.54
N GLU A 236 -12.16 25.32 -15.36
CA GLU A 236 -13.58 24.94 -15.21
C GLU A 236 -14.50 25.80 -16.08
N ALA A 237 -14.27 27.12 -16.12
CA ALA A 237 -15.06 28.04 -16.94
C ALA A 237 -14.79 27.87 -18.44
N VAL A 238 -13.55 27.59 -18.83
CA VAL A 238 -13.16 27.26 -20.21
C VAL A 238 -13.86 26.00 -20.69
N PHE A 239 -13.90 24.95 -19.87
CA PHE A 239 -14.54 23.68 -20.25
C PHE A 239 -16.06 23.81 -20.32
N LYS A 240 -16.67 24.61 -19.44
CA LYS A 240 -18.08 24.97 -19.58
C LYS A 240 -18.36 25.74 -20.87
N CYS A 241 -17.57 26.78 -21.17
CA CYS A 241 -17.69 27.56 -22.40
C CYS A 241 -17.48 26.69 -23.65
N TYR A 242 -16.56 25.73 -23.59
CA TYR A 242 -16.30 24.77 -24.66
C TYR A 242 -17.53 23.90 -24.95
N TYR A 243 -18.19 23.39 -23.90
CA TYR A 243 -19.42 22.62 -24.03
C TYR A 243 -20.55 23.48 -24.62
N ASP A 244 -20.73 24.70 -24.12
CA ASP A 244 -21.78 25.62 -24.57
C ASP A 244 -21.60 26.02 -26.05
N ASP A 245 -20.36 26.25 -26.50
CA ASP A 245 -20.05 26.69 -27.87
C ASP A 245 -19.99 25.55 -28.89
N PHE A 246 -19.59 24.33 -28.49
CA PHE A 246 -19.30 23.23 -29.41
C PHE A 246 -20.14 21.96 -29.18
N GLY A 247 -20.95 21.91 -28.12
CA GLY A 247 -21.90 20.84 -27.83
C GLY A 247 -21.27 19.51 -27.42
N LYS A 248 -20.00 19.51 -26.99
CA LYS A 248 -19.25 18.30 -26.62
C LYS A 248 -18.44 18.50 -25.35
N ASP A 249 -18.29 17.43 -24.57
CA ASP A 249 -17.39 17.42 -23.42
C ASP A 249 -15.93 17.39 -23.88
N ILE A 250 -15.11 18.29 -23.34
CA ILE A 250 -13.69 18.39 -23.67
C ILE A 250 -12.92 17.10 -23.35
N GLY A 251 -13.34 16.36 -22.32
CA GLY A 251 -12.72 15.09 -21.93
C GLY A 251 -13.02 13.95 -22.90
N GLU A 252 -14.10 14.06 -23.68
CA GLU A 252 -14.40 13.14 -24.78
C GLU A 252 -13.57 13.49 -26.03
N ASP A 253 -13.43 14.79 -26.33
CA ASP A 253 -12.74 15.26 -27.54
C ASP A 253 -11.20 15.15 -27.44
N LEU A 254 -10.62 15.17 -26.24
CA LEU A 254 -9.18 14.93 -26.02
C LEU A 254 -8.78 13.43 -26.05
N GLY A 255 -9.74 12.53 -26.19
CA GLY A 255 -9.51 11.09 -26.30
C GLY A 255 -8.92 10.43 -25.04
N GLU A 256 -8.55 9.16 -25.17
CA GLU A 256 -7.91 8.36 -24.10
C GLU A 256 -6.38 8.53 -24.10
N GLU A 257 -5.85 9.63 -24.65
CA GLU A 257 -4.41 9.90 -24.62
C GLU A 257 -3.91 9.92 -23.18
N SER A 258 -2.82 9.16 -22.95
CA SER A 258 -2.27 8.90 -21.62
C SER A 258 -1.99 10.20 -20.87
N GLY A 259 -2.88 10.57 -19.95
CA GLY A 259 -2.70 11.67 -19.01
C GLY A 259 -3.49 12.95 -19.26
N LEU A 260 -4.00 13.24 -20.46
CA LEU A 260 -4.77 14.48 -20.71
C LEU A 260 -6.12 14.47 -19.98
N LYS A 261 -6.84 13.36 -20.11
CA LYS A 261 -8.10 13.15 -19.41
C LYS A 261 -7.90 13.18 -17.89
N ASP A 262 -6.92 12.43 -17.38
CA ASP A 262 -6.57 12.44 -15.96
C ASP A 262 -6.19 13.84 -15.47
N THR A 263 -5.49 14.65 -16.28
CA THR A 263 -5.15 16.05 -15.96
C THR A 263 -6.41 16.88 -15.77
N ILE A 264 -7.39 16.77 -16.66
CA ILE A 264 -8.66 17.51 -16.55
C ILE A 264 -9.42 17.09 -15.30
N TYR A 265 -9.55 15.79 -15.07
CA TYR A 265 -10.21 15.28 -13.86
C TYR A 265 -9.48 15.76 -12.60
N CYS A 266 -8.15 15.71 -12.56
CA CYS A 266 -7.38 16.19 -11.41
C CYS A 266 -7.48 17.71 -11.19
N LEU A 267 -7.60 18.51 -12.26
CA LEU A 267 -7.66 19.97 -12.16
C LEU A 267 -9.06 20.49 -11.81
N CYS A 268 -10.10 19.87 -12.36
CA CYS A 268 -11.47 20.40 -12.34
C CYS A 268 -12.50 19.51 -11.63
N ALA A 269 -12.22 18.22 -11.46
CA ALA A 269 -13.08 17.31 -10.72
C ALA A 269 -12.27 16.32 -9.82
N PRO A 270 -11.40 16.83 -8.90
CA PRO A 270 -10.56 15.96 -8.07
C PRO A 270 -11.36 14.87 -7.30
N PRO A 271 -12.53 15.15 -6.72
CA PRO A 271 -13.32 14.11 -6.04
C PRO A 271 -13.72 12.94 -6.96
N ALA A 272 -14.07 13.22 -8.21
CA ALA A 272 -14.40 12.19 -9.19
C ALA A 272 -13.15 11.41 -9.63
N TYR A 273 -12.01 12.09 -9.80
CA TYR A 273 -10.72 11.44 -10.07
C TYR A 273 -10.34 10.44 -8.97
N PHE A 274 -10.35 10.89 -7.72
CA PHE A 274 -9.99 10.07 -6.58
C PHE A 274 -10.99 8.93 -6.36
N SER A 275 -12.28 9.17 -6.59
CA SER A 275 -13.30 8.11 -6.51
C SER A 275 -13.05 6.99 -7.52
N LYS A 276 -12.75 7.32 -8.77
CA LYS A 276 -12.38 6.35 -9.82
C LYS A 276 -11.07 5.62 -9.51
N THR A 277 -10.10 6.34 -8.96
CA THR A 277 -8.81 5.79 -8.54
C THR A 277 -8.98 4.79 -7.39
N LEU A 278 -9.80 5.14 -6.39
CA LEU A 278 -10.15 4.27 -5.27
C LEU A 278 -10.91 3.03 -5.71
N ASP A 279 -11.92 3.17 -6.58
CA ASP A 279 -12.64 2.02 -7.12
C ASP A 279 -11.70 1.06 -7.86
N SER A 280 -10.84 1.61 -8.72
CA SER A 280 -9.85 0.83 -9.45
C SER A 280 -8.87 0.11 -8.51
N ALA A 281 -8.42 0.78 -7.44
CA ALA A 281 -7.56 0.20 -6.41
C ALA A 281 -8.21 -0.93 -5.62
N MET A 282 -9.54 -0.91 -5.49
CA MET A 282 -10.33 -1.85 -4.70
C MET A 282 -10.93 -3.01 -5.53
N LYS A 283 -10.64 -3.07 -6.84
CA LYS A 283 -11.01 -4.22 -7.68
C LYS A 283 -10.14 -5.44 -7.37
N ALA A 284 -10.74 -6.63 -7.42
CA ALA A 284 -10.05 -7.88 -7.14
C ALA A 284 -8.83 -8.10 -8.07
N ASN A 285 -9.01 -7.81 -9.36
CA ASN A 285 -8.01 -7.94 -10.42
C ASN A 285 -7.05 -6.74 -10.52
N ALA A 286 -7.12 -5.77 -9.61
CA ALA A 286 -6.23 -4.61 -9.65
C ALA A 286 -4.75 -5.03 -9.48
N ASN A 287 -3.89 -4.41 -10.28
CA ASN A 287 -2.46 -4.64 -10.27
C ASN A 287 -1.80 -4.04 -9.01
N LYS A 288 -0.49 -4.27 -8.85
CA LYS A 288 0.23 -3.82 -7.65
C LYS A 288 0.25 -2.30 -7.49
N ASN A 289 0.36 -1.54 -8.59
CA ASN A 289 0.39 -0.08 -8.55
C ASN A 289 -0.98 0.51 -8.21
N GLU A 290 -2.04 -0.06 -8.80
CA GLU A 290 -3.42 0.33 -8.52
C GLU A 290 -3.77 0.09 -7.04
N LYS A 291 -3.41 -1.08 -6.49
CA LYS A 291 -3.67 -1.39 -5.08
C LYS A 291 -2.92 -0.49 -4.09
N GLU A 292 -1.79 0.11 -4.50
CA GLU A 292 -1.09 1.13 -3.70
C GLU A 292 -1.82 2.48 -3.67
N ALA A 293 -2.67 2.75 -4.67
CA ALA A 293 -3.44 3.99 -4.72
C ALA A 293 -4.44 4.09 -3.58
N LEU A 294 -4.97 2.97 -3.07
CA LEU A 294 -5.86 2.99 -1.89
C LEU A 294 -5.19 3.65 -0.68
N THR A 295 -3.98 3.20 -0.30
CA THR A 295 -3.24 3.83 0.82
C THR A 295 -2.95 5.29 0.52
N ARG A 296 -2.43 5.57 -0.67
CA ARG A 296 -1.98 6.90 -1.07
C ARG A 296 -3.12 7.92 -1.05
N VAL A 297 -4.24 7.62 -1.68
CA VAL A 297 -5.39 8.55 -1.76
C VAL A 297 -5.92 8.81 -0.36
N ILE A 298 -6.17 7.77 0.45
CA ILE A 298 -6.69 7.97 1.81
C ILE A 298 -5.73 8.82 2.64
N VAL A 299 -4.45 8.44 2.72
CA VAL A 299 -3.44 9.16 3.52
C VAL A 299 -3.24 10.61 3.08
N THR A 300 -3.32 10.88 1.77
CA THR A 300 -3.01 12.23 1.25
C THR A 300 -4.20 13.17 1.19
N ARG A 301 -5.42 12.64 1.19
CA ARG A 301 -6.65 13.43 1.03
C ARG A 301 -7.50 13.53 2.30
N THR A 302 -7.19 12.75 3.35
CA THR A 302 -7.91 12.75 4.63
C THR A 302 -8.17 14.17 5.17
N ASP A 303 -7.14 15.03 5.21
CA ASP A 303 -7.26 16.39 5.76
C ASP A 303 -7.56 17.47 4.71
N VAL A 304 -7.84 17.08 3.46
CA VAL A 304 -8.05 18.02 2.35
C VAL A 304 -9.52 18.01 1.92
N ASP A 305 -9.97 16.93 1.28
CA ASP A 305 -11.27 16.84 0.58
C ASP A 305 -11.88 15.44 0.67
N MET A 306 -11.48 14.62 1.64
CA MET A 306 -11.99 13.26 1.81
C MET A 306 -13.52 13.18 1.93
N LYS A 307 -14.15 14.21 2.50
CA LYS A 307 -15.62 14.29 2.58
C LYS A 307 -16.24 14.31 1.18
N ASP A 308 -15.78 15.21 0.32
CA ASP A 308 -16.27 15.36 -1.05
C ASP A 308 -15.97 14.09 -1.87
N ILE A 309 -14.80 13.47 -1.66
CA ILE A 309 -14.43 12.20 -2.28
C ILE A 309 -15.41 11.09 -1.84
N ALA A 310 -15.73 10.97 -0.55
CA ALA A 310 -16.61 9.92 -0.06
C ALA A 310 -18.06 10.09 -0.55
N GLU A 311 -18.54 11.34 -0.65
CA GLU A 311 -19.85 11.67 -1.21
C GLU A 311 -19.92 11.34 -2.71
N GLU A 312 -18.92 11.77 -3.50
CA GLU A 312 -18.85 11.46 -4.93
C GLU A 312 -18.67 9.95 -5.18
N TYR A 313 -17.90 9.24 -4.34
CA TYR A 313 -17.76 7.80 -4.41
C TYR A 313 -19.11 7.09 -4.21
N ASN A 314 -19.87 7.49 -3.19
CA ASN A 314 -21.18 6.90 -2.92
C ASN A 314 -22.18 7.20 -4.06
N LYS A 315 -22.11 8.40 -4.64
CA LYS A 315 -22.93 8.78 -5.80
C LYS A 315 -22.61 7.94 -7.04
N LEU A 316 -21.33 7.68 -7.32
CA LEU A 316 -20.88 6.92 -8.49
C LEU A 316 -21.10 5.41 -8.37
N TYR A 317 -20.91 4.85 -7.17
CA TYR A 317 -20.88 3.39 -6.94
C TYR A 317 -22.01 2.84 -6.07
N GLY A 318 -22.89 3.72 -5.55
CA GLY A 318 -24.04 3.35 -4.73
C GLY A 318 -23.67 2.67 -3.40
N THR A 319 -22.41 2.78 -2.97
CA THR A 319 -21.90 2.15 -1.74
C THR A 319 -21.02 3.16 -0.99
N PRO A 320 -21.17 3.31 0.34
CA PRO A 320 -20.29 4.16 1.14
C PRO A 320 -18.82 3.71 1.02
N LEU A 321 -17.91 4.69 0.92
CA LEU A 321 -16.48 4.42 0.79
C LEU A 321 -15.93 3.58 1.95
N THR A 322 -16.32 3.86 3.19
CA THR A 322 -15.90 3.09 4.38
C THR A 322 -16.30 1.62 4.28
N LYS A 323 -17.55 1.35 3.90
CA LYS A 323 -18.05 -0.01 3.70
C LYS A 323 -17.27 -0.74 2.61
N LYS A 324 -16.97 -0.06 1.50
CA LYS A 324 -16.16 -0.65 0.44
C LYS A 324 -14.74 -0.99 0.91
N ILE A 325 -14.12 -0.14 1.74
CA ILE A 325 -12.81 -0.41 2.34
C ILE A 325 -12.87 -1.63 3.26
N GLU A 326 -13.92 -1.74 4.09
CA GLU A 326 -14.16 -2.89 4.96
C GLU A 326 -14.30 -4.21 4.17
N ASP A 327 -14.85 -4.15 2.96
CA ASP A 327 -14.99 -5.33 2.10
C ASP A 327 -13.64 -5.81 1.52
N VAL A 328 -12.65 -4.92 1.34
CA VAL A 328 -11.40 -5.21 0.59
C VAL A 328 -10.11 -5.11 1.41
N ALA A 329 -10.17 -4.57 2.61
CA ALA A 329 -9.02 -4.46 3.51
C ALA A 329 -9.37 -5.13 4.85
N LEU A 330 -8.35 -5.60 5.58
CA LEU A 330 -8.53 -6.26 6.87
C LEU A 330 -7.49 -5.84 7.90
N GLY A 331 -7.72 -6.23 9.15
CA GLY A 331 -6.85 -5.92 10.30
C GLY A 331 -6.57 -4.44 10.50
N ASN A 332 -5.42 -4.15 11.10
CA ASN A 332 -5.00 -2.79 11.47
C ASN A 332 -4.82 -1.87 10.25
N TYR A 333 -4.52 -2.41 9.08
CA TYR A 333 -4.53 -1.63 7.84
C TYR A 333 -5.94 -1.11 7.51
N LYS A 334 -6.95 -1.97 7.56
CA LYS A 334 -8.35 -1.58 7.35
C LYS A 334 -8.82 -0.62 8.44
N ASP A 335 -8.58 -0.96 9.70
CA ASP A 335 -9.01 -0.12 10.82
C ASP A 335 -8.37 1.27 10.73
N PHE A 336 -7.08 1.36 10.37
CA PHE A 336 -6.41 2.64 10.12
C PHE A 336 -7.07 3.44 8.98
N LEU A 337 -7.30 2.84 7.81
CA LEU A 337 -7.90 3.54 6.67
C LEU A 337 -9.34 3.98 6.96
N VAL A 338 -10.17 3.10 7.53
CA VAL A 338 -11.56 3.41 7.88
C VAL A 338 -11.60 4.52 8.92
N THR A 339 -10.73 4.49 9.93
CA THR A 339 -10.68 5.54 10.95
C THR A 339 -10.26 6.88 10.36
N LEU A 340 -9.30 6.92 9.43
CA LEU A 340 -8.94 8.16 8.73
C LEU A 340 -10.11 8.74 7.93
N VAL A 341 -10.85 7.90 7.18
CA VAL A 341 -12.04 8.35 6.44
C VAL A 341 -13.12 8.84 7.40
N GLN A 342 -13.46 8.06 8.44
CA GLN A 342 -14.45 8.45 9.43
C GLN A 342 -14.09 9.75 10.14
N ARG A 343 -12.80 9.95 10.48
CA ARG A 343 -12.30 11.19 11.07
C ARG A 343 -12.59 12.38 10.16
N ALA A 344 -12.32 12.26 8.87
CA ALA A 344 -12.57 13.32 7.91
C ALA A 344 -14.07 13.63 7.75
N LEU A 345 -14.93 12.61 7.84
CA LEU A 345 -16.38 12.76 7.76
C LEU A 345 -17.01 13.37 9.03
N ASN A 346 -16.46 13.05 10.20
CA ASN A 346 -17.07 13.31 11.50
C ASN A 346 -16.49 14.52 12.25
N LYS A 347 -15.87 15.51 11.58
CA LYS A 347 -15.24 16.70 12.21
C LYS A 347 -16.09 17.24 13.39
N GLY A 348 -15.79 16.81 14.62
CA GLY A 348 -16.54 17.18 15.83
C GLY A 348 -16.75 16.12 16.93
N ARG A 349 -16.71 14.80 16.68
CA ARG A 349 -16.82 13.80 17.78
C ARG A 349 -16.05 12.52 17.50
N ILE A 350 -14.86 12.39 18.09
CA ILE A 350 -14.30 11.07 18.38
C ILE A 350 -14.96 10.62 19.68
N LEU A 351 -16.09 9.92 19.57
CA LEU A 351 -16.78 9.34 20.72
C LEU A 351 -15.86 8.32 21.38
N GLY A 352 -15.52 8.61 22.65
CA GLY A 352 -14.84 7.79 23.65
C GLY A 352 -14.30 6.44 23.21
N VAL A 353 -12.98 6.36 23.06
CA VAL A 353 -12.20 5.12 23.18
C VAL A 353 -10.92 5.46 23.93
N ASP A 354 -10.57 4.60 24.89
CA ASP A 354 -9.44 4.77 25.80
C ASP A 354 -8.11 5.01 25.07
N GLU A 355 -7.15 5.67 25.72
CA GLU A 355 -5.97 6.26 25.09
C GLU A 355 -4.85 5.26 24.73
N LYS A 356 -5.09 3.94 24.74
CA LYS A 356 -4.00 2.94 24.78
C LYS A 356 -3.54 2.35 23.44
N SER A 357 -4.13 2.67 22.29
CA SER A 357 -3.64 2.14 21.01
C SER A 357 -2.88 3.18 20.19
N MET A 358 -1.71 2.81 19.66
CA MET A 358 -0.89 3.66 18.76
C MET A 358 -1.71 4.18 17.56
N LEU A 359 -2.65 3.38 17.06
CA LEU A 359 -3.62 3.77 16.02
C LEU A 359 -4.52 4.93 16.45
N GLU A 360 -5.01 4.92 17.69
CA GLU A 360 -5.89 5.97 18.22
C GLU A 360 -5.11 7.27 18.39
N ILE A 361 -3.85 7.20 18.82
CA ILE A 361 -2.97 8.37 18.96
C ILE A 361 -2.70 8.98 17.58
N LEU A 362 -2.19 8.19 16.63
CA LEU A 362 -1.80 8.69 15.30
C LEU A 362 -2.97 9.23 14.49
N VAL A 363 -4.17 8.64 14.64
CA VAL A 363 -5.35 9.10 13.91
C VAL A 363 -6.03 10.28 14.61
N LYS A 364 -5.86 10.48 15.93
CA LYS A 364 -6.36 11.69 16.61
C LYS A 364 -5.55 12.95 16.29
N TRP A 365 -4.29 12.81 15.87
CA TRP A 365 -3.42 13.94 15.58
C TRP A 365 -3.85 14.74 14.35
N HIS A 366 -4.10 16.02 14.55
CA HIS A 366 -4.28 16.99 13.48
C HIS A 366 -2.94 17.33 12.80
N PRO A 367 -2.96 17.96 11.61
CA PRO A 367 -1.73 18.41 10.94
C PRO A 367 -0.80 19.24 11.84
N GLU A 368 -1.38 20.02 12.77
CA GLU A 368 -0.64 20.80 13.78
C GLU A 368 0.05 19.90 14.79
N ASP A 369 -0.63 18.89 15.35
CA ASP A 369 -0.05 17.91 16.28
C ASP A 369 1.09 17.12 15.62
N LEU A 370 0.91 16.70 14.37
CA LEU A 370 1.96 16.05 13.58
C LEU A 370 3.17 16.97 13.38
N THR A 371 2.93 18.27 13.18
CA THR A 371 4.00 19.26 13.03
C THR A 371 4.72 19.49 14.35
N THR A 372 4.00 19.64 15.46
CA THR A 372 4.56 19.73 16.81
C THR A 372 5.38 18.49 17.15
N PHE A 373 4.83 17.30 16.92
CA PHE A 373 5.55 16.04 17.10
C PHE A 373 6.86 15.99 16.29
N ARG A 374 6.82 16.38 15.01
CA ARG A 374 8.05 16.44 14.20
C ARG A 374 9.06 17.42 14.75
N ASN A 375 8.61 18.59 15.20
CA ASN A 375 9.45 19.62 15.78
C ASN A 375 10.05 19.21 17.12
N GLU A 376 9.32 18.52 17.99
CA GLU A 376 9.84 18.10 19.30
C GLU A 376 10.81 16.92 19.21
N ASN A 377 10.78 16.16 18.11
CA ASN A 377 11.57 14.95 17.91
C ASN A 377 12.74 15.17 16.94
N PHE A 378 13.61 16.14 17.23
CA PHE A 378 14.78 16.51 16.40
C PHE A 378 15.79 15.38 16.15
N SER A 379 15.81 14.36 17.03
CA SER A 379 16.62 13.16 16.81
C SER A 379 16.10 12.34 15.64
N ILE A 380 14.79 12.37 15.36
CA ILE A 380 14.12 11.57 14.33
C ILE A 380 13.92 12.40 13.04
N PHE A 381 13.50 13.66 13.20
CA PHE A 381 13.23 14.60 12.12
C PHE A 381 14.28 15.71 12.08
N LEU A 382 14.91 15.90 10.93
CA LEU A 382 15.84 17.00 10.71
C LEU A 382 15.09 18.18 10.12
N LYS A 383 15.33 19.37 10.67
CA LYS A 383 14.91 20.60 9.99
C LYS A 383 15.82 20.85 8.79
N ASP A 384 15.23 20.92 7.60
CA ASP A 384 15.99 21.24 6.40
C ASP A 384 16.57 22.65 6.50
N LYS A 385 17.90 22.76 6.29
CA LYS A 385 18.64 24.01 6.48
C LYS A 385 18.28 25.09 5.44
N TYR A 386 17.79 24.69 4.27
CA TYR A 386 17.59 25.58 3.14
C TYR A 386 16.10 25.89 2.89
N PHE A 387 15.23 24.90 3.09
CA PHE A 387 13.82 24.96 2.73
C PHE A 387 12.86 24.93 3.92
N LEU A 388 13.40 24.89 5.15
CA LEU A 388 12.67 25.14 6.41
C LEU A 388 11.46 24.21 6.67
N PHE A 389 11.54 22.93 6.27
CA PHE A 389 10.55 21.90 6.62
C PHE A 389 11.20 20.76 7.41
N GLU A 390 10.40 19.97 8.15
CA GLU A 390 10.91 18.81 8.89
C GLU A 390 10.98 17.57 8.00
N ARG A 391 12.19 17.05 7.80
CA ARG A 391 12.50 15.89 6.98
C ARG A 391 12.81 14.68 7.85
N TRP A 392 12.18 13.56 7.58
CA TRP A 392 12.51 12.32 8.27
C TRP A 392 13.86 11.78 7.79
N GLN A 393 14.75 11.47 8.74
CA GLN A 393 16.04 10.88 8.41
C GLN A 393 15.87 9.50 7.74
N ASP A 394 16.52 9.33 6.58
CA ASP A 394 16.48 8.06 5.83
C ASP A 394 16.90 6.86 6.68
N TYR A 395 17.87 7.04 7.59
CA TYR A 395 18.32 6.00 8.51
C TYR A 395 17.20 5.56 9.47
N HIS A 396 16.45 6.49 10.05
CA HIS A 396 15.34 6.16 10.97
C HIS A 396 14.17 5.51 10.24
N ILE A 397 13.85 5.95 9.02
CA ILE A 397 12.87 5.25 8.18
C ILE A 397 13.36 3.83 7.88
N ALA A 398 14.61 3.66 7.48
CA ALA A 398 15.18 2.35 7.19
C ALA A 398 15.18 1.43 8.41
N PHE A 399 15.51 1.96 9.59
CA PHE A 399 15.45 1.24 10.85
C PHE A 399 14.02 0.84 11.21
N LEU A 400 13.07 1.77 11.18
CA LEU A 400 11.65 1.48 11.45
C LEU A 400 11.11 0.41 10.48
N VAL A 401 11.39 0.57 9.18
CA VAL A 401 10.99 -0.41 8.17
C VAL A 401 11.63 -1.77 8.45
N LYS A 402 12.89 -1.80 8.88
CA LYS A 402 13.59 -3.04 9.24
C LYS A 402 12.97 -3.70 10.46
N GLU A 403 12.64 -2.95 11.50
CA GLU A 403 11.98 -3.48 12.71
C GLU A 403 10.56 -3.97 12.42
N PHE A 404 9.78 -3.26 11.60
CA PHE A 404 8.48 -3.74 11.13
C PHE A 404 8.58 -5.04 10.32
N LEU A 405 9.57 -5.14 9.43
CA LEU A 405 9.81 -6.38 8.67
C LEU A 405 10.32 -7.51 9.56
N ARG A 406 11.13 -7.22 10.59
CA ARG A 406 11.55 -8.18 11.60
C ARG A 406 10.34 -8.70 12.38
N PHE A 407 9.47 -7.80 12.84
CA PHE A 407 8.25 -8.18 13.53
C PHE A 407 7.35 -9.05 12.66
N GLN A 408 7.14 -8.65 11.41
CA GLN A 408 6.42 -9.45 10.42
C GLN A 408 7.06 -10.83 10.22
N ASP A 409 8.38 -10.91 10.06
CA ASP A 409 9.10 -12.19 9.88
C ASP A 409 9.00 -13.08 11.13
N VAL A 410 9.06 -12.50 12.34
CA VAL A 410 8.87 -13.21 13.61
C VAL A 410 7.47 -13.77 13.69
N VAL A 411 6.44 -12.94 13.48
CA VAL A 411 5.04 -13.36 13.51
C VAL A 411 4.77 -14.49 12.52
N VAL A 412 5.24 -14.32 11.28
CA VAL A 412 5.08 -15.32 10.22
C VAL A 412 5.75 -16.64 10.61
N GLN A 413 7.00 -16.60 11.06
CA GLN A 413 7.75 -17.81 11.43
C GLN A 413 7.20 -18.51 12.67
N TRP A 414 6.67 -17.76 13.63
CA TRP A 414 6.16 -18.30 14.90
C TRP A 414 4.85 -19.07 14.73
N THR A 415 4.04 -18.69 13.75
CA THR A 415 2.79 -19.39 13.43
C THR A 415 2.99 -20.72 12.69
N MET A 416 4.13 -20.89 12.03
CA MET A 416 4.46 -22.10 11.26
C MET A 416 4.75 -23.31 12.15
N HIS A 417 4.57 -24.51 11.58
CA HIS A 417 5.15 -25.70 12.18
C HIS A 417 6.68 -25.58 12.23
N PRO A 418 7.37 -25.97 13.33
CA PRO A 418 8.83 -25.82 13.46
C PRO A 418 9.63 -26.41 12.29
N TRP A 419 9.22 -27.59 11.81
CA TRP A 419 9.85 -28.23 10.63
C TRP A 419 9.70 -27.42 9.35
N GLU A 420 8.51 -26.87 9.08
CA GLU A 420 8.29 -25.98 7.93
C GLU A 420 9.12 -24.70 8.04
N ARG A 421 9.16 -24.12 9.25
CA ARG A 421 9.93 -22.90 9.53
C ARG A 421 11.41 -23.10 9.19
N ASP A 422 12.02 -24.17 9.70
CA ASP A 422 13.43 -24.47 9.50
C ASP A 422 13.73 -24.80 8.03
N ALA A 423 12.84 -25.54 7.34
CA ALA A 423 12.94 -25.79 5.91
C ALA A 423 12.93 -24.48 5.08
N ARG A 424 12.02 -23.55 5.38
CA ARG A 424 11.95 -22.24 4.70
C ARG A 424 13.13 -21.34 5.02
N MET A 425 13.68 -21.41 6.24
CA MET A 425 14.89 -20.69 6.62
C MET A 425 16.11 -21.17 5.83
N ALA A 426 16.25 -22.49 5.68
CA ALA A 426 17.30 -23.07 4.84
C ALA A 426 17.16 -22.65 3.37
N ARG A 427 15.93 -22.69 2.81
CA ARG A 427 15.71 -22.22 1.42
C ARG A 427 16.07 -20.74 1.25
N LYS A 428 15.69 -19.89 2.21
CA LYS A 428 16.02 -18.45 2.20
C LYS A 428 17.53 -18.22 2.26
N ALA A 429 18.28 -19.05 2.97
CA ALA A 429 19.75 -18.99 2.99
C ALA A 429 20.34 -19.37 1.64
N LEU A 430 19.82 -20.44 1.02
CA LEU A 430 20.26 -20.95 -0.29
C LEU A 430 19.94 -20.02 -1.47
N ASP A 431 18.82 -19.30 -1.41
CA ASP A 431 18.46 -18.26 -2.39
C ASP A 431 19.22 -16.93 -2.12
N GLY A 432 19.94 -16.85 -1.00
CA GLY A 432 20.69 -15.68 -0.56
C GLY A 432 22.10 -15.59 -1.17
N ARG A 433 22.89 -14.64 -0.66
CA ARG A 433 24.33 -14.58 -0.96
C ARG A 433 25.09 -15.57 -0.07
N PRO A 434 26.33 -15.99 -0.43
CA PRO A 434 27.09 -16.95 0.37
C PRO A 434 27.24 -16.61 1.86
N GLN A 435 27.21 -15.32 2.24
CA GLN A 435 27.23 -14.89 3.64
C GLN A 435 26.00 -15.34 4.45
N ALA A 436 24.91 -15.74 3.79
CA ALA A 436 23.71 -16.28 4.43
C ALA A 436 23.82 -17.78 4.77
N TYR A 437 24.81 -18.49 4.20
CA TYR A 437 24.96 -19.94 4.39
C TYR A 437 25.37 -20.31 5.83
N GLY A 438 25.85 -19.35 6.64
CA GLY A 438 26.06 -19.56 8.07
C GLY A 438 24.79 -20.01 8.82
N LEU A 439 23.60 -19.65 8.32
CA LEU A 439 22.32 -20.10 8.88
C LEU A 439 22.11 -21.62 8.69
N LEU A 440 22.67 -22.21 7.62
CA LEU A 440 22.64 -23.66 7.43
C LEU A 440 23.47 -24.33 8.53
N ILE A 441 24.68 -23.84 8.80
CA ILE A 441 25.50 -24.37 9.91
C ILE A 441 24.75 -24.24 11.23
N GLU A 442 24.16 -23.08 11.52
CA GLU A 442 23.38 -22.86 12.75
C GLU A 442 22.25 -23.88 12.89
N LEU A 443 21.45 -24.07 11.84
CA LEU A 443 20.35 -25.04 11.85
C LEU A 443 20.88 -26.48 12.05
N ALA A 444 21.95 -26.89 11.37
CA ALA A 444 22.55 -28.21 11.51
C ALA A 444 23.13 -28.47 12.90
N CYS A 445 23.69 -27.45 13.55
CA CYS A 445 24.34 -27.58 14.84
C CYS A 445 23.41 -27.39 16.05
N THR A 446 22.28 -26.70 15.87
CA THR A 446 21.37 -26.35 16.99
C THR A 446 20.10 -27.19 17.04
N ARG A 447 19.81 -28.01 16.02
CA ARG A 447 18.63 -28.87 15.98
C ARG A 447 19.00 -30.31 16.32
N SER A 448 18.09 -30.98 17.03
CA SER A 448 18.17 -32.42 17.27
C SER A 448 18.02 -33.21 15.97
N SER A 449 18.46 -34.46 15.97
CA SER A 449 18.33 -35.35 14.80
C SER A 449 16.87 -35.52 14.34
N GLU A 450 15.92 -35.52 15.27
CA GLU A 450 14.49 -35.60 14.97
C GLU A 450 13.98 -34.31 14.30
N GLU A 451 14.37 -33.14 14.80
CA GLU A 451 14.01 -31.85 14.21
C GLU A 451 14.61 -31.68 12.81
N LEU A 452 15.86 -32.09 12.60
CA LEU A 452 16.51 -32.08 11.28
C LEU A 452 15.81 -33.04 10.31
N LEU A 453 15.45 -34.25 10.76
CA LEU A 453 14.67 -35.18 9.95
C LEU A 453 13.30 -34.61 9.58
N GLY A 454 12.62 -33.97 10.53
CA GLY A 454 11.37 -33.25 10.30
C GLY A 454 11.52 -32.13 9.27
N ALA A 455 12.54 -31.29 9.42
CA ALA A 455 12.83 -30.19 8.50
C ALA A 455 13.14 -30.69 7.08
N ARG A 456 13.86 -31.81 6.92
CA ARG A 456 14.12 -32.44 5.62
C ARG A 456 12.84 -32.90 4.92
N LYS A 457 11.97 -33.59 5.66
CA LYS A 457 10.65 -34.01 5.16
C LYS A 457 9.80 -32.81 4.75
N ALA A 458 9.80 -31.76 5.57
CA ALA A 458 9.11 -30.52 5.24
C ALA A 458 9.71 -29.88 3.98
N TYR A 459 11.04 -29.80 3.84
CA TYR A 459 11.72 -29.27 2.67
C TYR A 459 11.31 -29.99 1.38
N GLN A 460 11.32 -31.32 1.40
CA GLN A 460 10.91 -32.15 0.28
C GLN A 460 9.43 -31.95 -0.09
N SER A 461 8.55 -31.83 0.91
CA SER A 461 7.12 -31.51 0.66
C SER A 461 6.93 -30.10 0.06
N LEU A 462 7.70 -29.11 0.53
CA LEU A 462 7.56 -27.72 0.11
C LEU A 462 8.12 -27.48 -1.29
N TYR A 463 9.29 -28.03 -1.59
CA TYR A 463 10.10 -27.66 -2.75
C TYR A 463 10.26 -28.79 -3.78
N GLY A 464 9.88 -30.02 -3.44
CA GLY A 464 9.94 -31.17 -4.35
C GLY A 464 11.33 -31.75 -4.55
N GLU A 465 12.35 -31.21 -3.89
CA GLU A 465 13.75 -31.67 -3.92
C GLU A 465 14.27 -31.87 -2.49
N SER A 466 15.34 -32.64 -2.32
CA SER A 466 15.96 -32.79 -1.00
C SER A 466 16.80 -31.56 -0.65
N ILE A 467 16.87 -31.22 0.63
CA ILE A 467 17.70 -30.10 1.09
C ILE A 467 19.19 -30.40 0.85
N GLU A 468 19.58 -31.68 0.89
CA GLU A 468 20.93 -32.14 0.64
C GLU A 468 21.36 -31.92 -0.81
N GLU A 469 20.50 -32.26 -1.77
CA GLU A 469 20.76 -32.00 -3.19
C GLU A 469 20.83 -30.50 -3.48
N ASP A 470 19.94 -29.71 -2.90
CA ASP A 470 19.90 -28.26 -3.10
C ASP A 470 21.12 -27.56 -2.48
N VAL A 471 21.53 -27.97 -1.27
CA VAL A 471 22.79 -27.51 -0.64
C VAL A 471 23.99 -27.96 -1.47
N ALA A 472 24.04 -29.21 -1.90
CA ALA A 472 25.16 -29.75 -2.68
C ALA A 472 25.32 -29.07 -4.05
N SER A 473 24.25 -28.54 -4.63
CA SER A 473 24.27 -27.86 -5.92
C SER A 473 24.62 -26.36 -5.83
N ARG A 474 24.37 -25.70 -4.69
CA ARG A 474 24.50 -24.23 -4.56
C ARG A 474 25.58 -23.75 -3.58
N VAL A 475 26.06 -24.64 -2.71
CA VAL A 475 27.00 -24.31 -1.65
C VAL A 475 28.31 -25.05 -1.92
N GLU A 476 29.42 -24.35 -1.80
CA GLU A 476 30.78 -24.91 -1.86
C GLU A 476 31.50 -24.64 -0.54
N GLY A 477 32.50 -25.46 -0.20
CA GLY A 477 33.33 -25.22 0.99
C GLY A 477 32.81 -25.85 2.29
N ILE A 478 33.16 -25.22 3.42
CA ILE A 478 32.98 -25.76 4.78
C ILE A 478 31.49 -25.86 5.14
N GLU A 479 30.68 -24.91 4.69
CA GLU A 479 29.24 -24.85 4.89
C GLU A 479 28.54 -26.09 4.33
N ARG A 480 28.94 -26.53 3.12
CA ARG A 480 28.44 -27.77 2.49
C ARG A 480 28.86 -28.99 3.29
N GLN A 481 30.13 -29.06 3.69
CA GLN A 481 30.67 -30.20 4.43
C GLN A 481 30.03 -30.35 5.81
N CYS A 482 29.83 -29.24 6.53
CA CYS A 482 29.14 -29.22 7.82
C CYS A 482 27.69 -29.67 7.71
N TRP A 483 26.95 -29.17 6.71
CA TRP A 483 25.55 -29.58 6.52
C TRP A 483 25.43 -31.06 6.16
N LEU A 484 26.16 -31.51 5.13
CA LEU A 484 26.10 -32.91 4.68
C LEU A 484 26.62 -33.89 5.74
N GLY A 485 27.67 -33.53 6.49
CA GLY A 485 28.23 -34.39 7.55
C GLY A 485 27.32 -34.52 8.78
N HIS A 486 26.48 -33.52 9.06
CA HIS A 486 25.44 -33.63 10.09
C HIS A 486 24.20 -34.40 9.62
N CYS A 487 23.96 -34.48 8.30
CA CYS A 487 22.86 -35.26 7.72
C CYS A 487 23.09 -36.77 7.72
N GLU A 488 24.34 -37.24 7.84
CA GLU A 488 24.71 -38.67 7.88
C GLU A 488 24.61 -39.30 9.29
N ARG A 489 24.31 -38.52 10.33
CA ARG A 489 24.03 -38.98 11.70
C ARG A 489 22.55 -39.01 12.01
#